data_AF-A0A2H0PAC4-F1
#
_entry.id   AF-A0A2H0PAC4-F1
#
_cell.length_a   1.000
_cell.length_b   1.000
_cell.length_c   1.000
_cell.angle_alpha   90.00
_cell.angle_beta   90.00
_cell.angle_gamma   90.00
#
_symmetry.space_group_name_H-M   'P 1'
#
loop_
_entity.id
_entity.type
_entity.pdbx_description
1 polymer ?
#
loop_
_entity_poly.entity_id
_entity_poly.type
_entity_poly.pdbx_seq_one_letter_code
_entity_poly.pdbx_strand_id
1 'polypeptide(L)'
;MNRRIRRRYLGARPSKKAMGHIRKTVSETLWRGRNERWEVIRDELNRKLQGWANYFAYGSPCASFRLVDIHVAQRVRNLLRRRHKLPRATGRFGYDEVHRVLGVIDLHRLLRTHAHA
;
A
#
# COMPACT_ATOMS: atom_id res chain seq x y z
N MET A 1 -27.87 -18.25 -25.40
CA MET A 1 -27.55 -16.81 -25.30
C MET A 1 -26.12 -16.65 -24.81
N ASN A 2 -25.19 -16.33 -25.70
CA ASN A 2 -23.74 -16.40 -25.45
C ASN A 2 -23.23 -15.06 -24.85
N ARG A 3 -23.01 -14.98 -23.53
CA ARG A 3 -22.41 -13.79 -22.89
C ARG A 3 -20.94 -13.72 -23.27
N ARG A 4 -20.60 -12.85 -24.22
CA ARG A 4 -19.22 -12.48 -24.56
C ARG A 4 -18.53 -11.89 -23.34
N ILE A 5 -17.87 -12.72 -22.54
CA ILE A 5 -16.88 -12.24 -21.57
C ILE A 5 -15.71 -11.72 -22.41
N ARG A 6 -15.67 -10.40 -22.64
CA ARG A 6 -14.49 -9.71 -23.17
C ARG A 6 -13.36 -9.83 -22.14
N ARG A 7 -12.71 -11.00 -22.09
CA ARG A 7 -11.40 -11.20 -21.48
C ARG A 7 -10.38 -10.42 -22.33
N ARG A 8 -10.19 -9.14 -22.03
CA ARG A 8 -9.09 -8.35 -22.61
C ARG A 8 -8.61 -7.26 -21.64
N TYR A 9 -7.84 -7.68 -20.65
CA TYR A 9 -6.71 -6.90 -20.13
C TYR A 9 -5.57 -7.89 -19.86
N LEU A 10 -4.89 -8.30 -20.93
CA LEU A 10 -3.63 -9.05 -20.85
C LEU A 10 -2.61 -8.18 -20.11
N GLY A 11 -2.41 -8.44 -18.81
CA GLY A 11 -1.33 -7.89 -18.00
C GLY A 11 -1.30 -6.37 -17.91
N ALA A 12 -2.32 -5.74 -17.32
CA ALA A 12 -2.26 -4.31 -16.99
C ALA A 12 -1.21 -4.07 -15.90
N ARG A 13 0.06 -3.96 -16.30
CA ARG A 13 1.11 -3.47 -15.41
C ARG A 13 0.76 -2.01 -15.04
N PRO A 14 0.78 -1.63 -13.75
CA PRO A 14 0.55 -0.24 -13.38
C PRO A 14 1.55 0.63 -14.12
N SER A 15 1.06 1.63 -14.86
CA SER A 15 1.94 2.55 -15.57
C SER A 15 2.82 3.33 -14.58
N LYS A 16 3.94 3.89 -15.04
CA LYS A 16 4.78 4.77 -14.21
C LYS A 16 3.96 5.91 -13.60
N LYS A 17 2.96 6.44 -14.33
CA LYS A 17 2.02 7.46 -13.85
C LYS A 17 1.14 6.94 -12.72
N ALA A 18 0.55 5.75 -12.85
CA ALA A 18 -0.25 5.15 -11.79
C ALA A 18 0.56 4.85 -10.53
N MET A 19 1.81 4.36 -10.70
CA MET A 19 2.76 4.16 -9.61
C MET A 19 3.14 5.48 -8.92
N GLY A 20 3.35 6.54 -9.69
CA GLY A 20 3.60 7.89 -9.16
C GLY A 20 2.41 8.42 -8.38
N HIS A 21 1.20 8.21 -8.91
CA HIS A 21 -0.04 8.64 -8.27
C HIS A 21 -0.22 7.99 -6.89
N ILE A 22 -0.12 6.66 -6.79
CA ILE A 22 -0.27 5.98 -5.49
C ILE A 22 0.81 6.39 -4.49
N ARG A 23 2.07 6.57 -4.93
CA ARG A 23 3.15 7.07 -4.05
C ARG A 23 2.89 8.48 -3.53
N LYS A 24 2.32 9.35 -4.37
CA LYS A 24 1.90 10.70 -4.00
C LYS A 24 0.78 10.64 -2.98
N THR A 25 -0.28 9.89 -3.28
CA THR A 25 -1.41 9.66 -2.37
C THR A 25 -0.97 9.12 -1.00
N VAL A 26 -0.06 8.15 -0.95
CA VAL A 26 0.52 7.63 0.30
C VAL A 26 1.30 8.73 1.05
N SER A 27 2.09 9.53 0.33
CA SER A 27 2.89 10.60 0.94
C SER A 27 2.04 11.72 1.52
N GLU A 28 0.94 12.08 0.86
CA GLU A 28 -0.05 13.04 1.32
C GLU A 28 -0.84 12.51 2.53
N THR A 29 -1.24 11.24 2.50
CA THR A 29 -1.96 10.61 3.62
C THR A 29 -1.09 10.51 4.88
N LEU A 30 0.21 10.26 4.69
CA LEU A 30 1.23 10.16 5.74
C LEU A 30 2.06 11.44 5.86
N TRP A 31 1.42 12.61 5.71
CA TRP A 31 2.09 13.89 5.86
C TRP A 31 2.51 14.13 7.33
N ARG A 32 3.58 14.93 7.51
CA ARG A 32 4.32 14.99 8.78
C ARG A 32 3.60 15.68 9.94
N GLY A 33 2.72 16.65 9.68
CA GLY A 33 2.04 17.43 10.72
C GLY A 33 0.63 16.93 11.01
N ARG A 34 0.31 15.73 10.54
CA ARG A 34 -0.93 15.06 10.87
C ARG A 34 -0.96 14.81 12.37
N ASN A 35 -2.07 15.11 13.05
CA ASN A 35 -2.21 15.01 14.50
C ASN A 35 -3.23 13.94 14.95
N GLU A 36 -3.95 13.35 13.99
CA GLU A 36 -4.94 12.32 14.26
C GLU A 36 -4.31 11.05 14.84
N ARG A 37 -5.12 10.26 15.56
CA ARG A 37 -4.71 8.96 16.09
C ARG A 37 -4.23 8.02 14.97
N TRP A 38 -3.30 7.12 15.29
CA TRP A 38 -2.71 6.22 14.30
C TRP A 38 -3.77 5.38 13.57
N GLU A 39 -4.80 4.92 14.27
CA GLU A 39 -5.85 4.07 13.73
C GLU A 39 -6.63 4.79 12.60
N VAL A 40 -6.93 6.08 12.79
CA VAL A 40 -7.63 6.90 11.78
C VAL A 40 -6.78 7.03 10.52
N ILE A 41 -5.48 7.30 10.70
CA ILE A 41 -4.52 7.45 9.59
C ILE A 41 -4.36 6.13 8.84
N ARG A 42 -4.21 5.04 9.58
CA ARG A 42 -4.08 3.67 9.06
C ARG A 42 -5.31 3.29 8.25
N ASP A 43 -6.51 3.53 8.77
CA ASP A 43 -7.75 3.10 8.11
C ASP A 43 -7.97 3.87 6.80
N GLU A 44 -7.68 5.18 6.78
CA GLU A 44 -7.69 5.97 5.54
C GLU A 44 -6.65 5.46 4.53
N LEU A 45 -5.43 5.20 4.99
CA LEU A 45 -4.36 4.65 4.16
C LEU A 45 -4.77 3.29 3.55
N ASN A 46 -5.31 2.40 4.38
CA ASN A 46 -5.77 1.08 3.96
C ASN A 46 -6.89 1.17 2.93
N ARG A 47 -7.87 2.08 3.10
CA ARG A 47 -8.93 2.28 2.08
C ARG A 47 -8.36 2.70 0.73
N LYS A 48 -7.39 3.62 0.71
CA LYS A 48 -6.73 4.09 -0.53
C LYS A 48 -5.90 2.99 -1.18
N LEU A 49 -5.12 2.25 -0.40
CA LEU A 49 -4.33 1.11 -0.88
C LEU A 49 -5.23 0.00 -1.42
N GLN A 50 -6.32 -0.32 -0.71
CA GLN A 50 -7.28 -1.34 -1.13
C GLN A 50 -7.98 -0.96 -2.43
N GLY A 51 -8.42 0.29 -2.57
CA GLY A 51 -9.03 0.78 -3.81
C GLY A 51 -8.07 0.69 -5.01
N TRP A 52 -6.81 1.06 -4.80
CA TRP A 52 -5.77 0.91 -5.82
C TRP A 52 -5.50 -0.56 -6.16
N ALA A 53 -5.38 -1.42 -5.15
CA ALA A 53 -5.17 -2.85 -5.34
C ALA A 53 -6.31 -3.51 -6.11
N ASN A 54 -7.57 -3.23 -5.74
CA ASN A 54 -8.75 -3.77 -6.41
C ASN A 54 -8.80 -3.37 -7.89
N TYR A 55 -8.38 -2.15 -8.23
CA TYR A 55 -8.31 -1.71 -9.63
C TYR A 55 -7.25 -2.47 -10.44
N PHE A 56 -6.10 -2.74 -9.82
CA PHE A 56 -4.93 -3.34 -10.47
C PHE A 56 -4.81 -4.87 -10.30
N ALA A 57 -5.66 -5.50 -9.47
CA ALA A 57 -5.59 -6.92 -9.08
C ALA A 57 -5.70 -7.90 -10.27
N TYR A 58 -6.38 -7.50 -11.36
CA TYR A 58 -6.70 -8.39 -12.47
C TYR A 58 -5.55 -8.66 -13.47
N GLY A 59 -4.36 -8.09 -13.27
CA GLY A 59 -3.25 -8.33 -14.22
C GLY A 59 -1.92 -7.67 -13.88
N SER A 60 -1.73 -7.18 -12.65
CA SER A 60 -0.51 -6.48 -12.29
C SER A 60 0.60 -7.42 -11.82
N PRO A 61 1.87 -7.12 -12.12
CA PRO A 61 3.00 -7.87 -11.58
C PRO A 61 3.10 -7.71 -10.06
N CYS A 62 3.40 -8.81 -9.37
CA CYS A 62 3.69 -8.83 -7.94
C CYS A 62 4.78 -7.81 -7.54
N ALA A 63 5.75 -7.54 -8.43
CA ALA A 63 6.81 -6.57 -8.20
C ALA A 63 6.31 -5.14 -7.99
N SER A 64 5.28 -4.71 -8.72
CA SER A 64 4.73 -3.35 -8.58
C SER A 64 4.09 -3.16 -7.20
N PHE A 65 3.41 -4.19 -6.68
CA PHE A 65 2.75 -4.16 -5.38
C PHE A 65 3.79 -4.11 -4.26
N ARG A 66 4.84 -4.94 -4.35
CA ARG A 66 5.97 -4.91 -3.42
C ARG A 66 6.66 -3.55 -3.36
N LEU A 67 6.81 -2.86 -4.49
CA LEU A 67 7.37 -1.50 -4.52
C LEU A 67 6.49 -0.47 -3.82
N VAL A 68 5.17 -0.64 -3.85
CA VAL A 68 4.24 0.19 -3.07
C VAL A 68 4.35 -0.15 -1.59
N ASP A 69 4.38 -1.43 -1.20
CA ASP A 69 4.51 -1.86 0.20
C ASP A 69 5.79 -1.31 0.85
N ILE A 70 6.93 -1.39 0.15
CA ILE A 70 8.20 -0.83 0.63
C ILE A 70 8.09 0.69 0.86
N HIS A 71 7.49 1.42 -0.09
CA HIS A 71 7.28 2.87 0.04
C HIS A 71 6.37 3.18 1.23
N VAL A 72 5.26 2.46 1.37
CA VAL A 72 4.33 2.60 2.49
C VAL A 72 5.04 2.36 3.82
N ALA A 73 5.76 1.25 3.96
CA ALA A 73 6.50 0.92 5.19
C ALA A 73 7.51 2.01 5.56
N GLN A 74 8.26 2.54 4.59
CA GLN A 74 9.20 3.65 4.82
C GLN A 74 8.49 4.93 5.28
N ARG A 75 7.33 5.26 4.70
CA ARG A 75 6.57 6.46 5.06
C ARG A 75 5.94 6.33 6.45
N VAL A 76 5.36 5.18 6.77
CA VAL A 76 4.78 4.88 8.10
C VAL A 76 5.86 4.93 9.17
N ARG A 77 6.98 4.24 8.95
CA ARG A 77 8.14 4.28 9.86
C ARG A 77 8.59 5.71 10.13
N ASN A 78 8.71 6.53 9.09
CA ASN A 78 9.15 7.92 9.24
C ASN A 78 8.14 8.78 10.03
N LEU A 79 6.84 8.59 9.81
CA LEU A 79 5.80 9.29 10.56
C LEU A 79 5.85 8.92 12.04
N LEU A 80 5.81 7.62 12.35
CA LEU A 80 5.76 7.13 13.72
C LEU A 80 7.06 7.40 14.47
N ARG A 81 8.22 7.18 13.84
CA ARG A 81 9.52 7.54 14.42
C ARG A 81 9.56 9.00 14.88
N ARG A 82 9.04 9.92 14.07
CA ARG A 82 8.99 11.35 14.42
C ARG A 82 8.00 11.63 15.55
N ARG A 83 6.79 11.04 15.50
CA ARG A 83 5.78 11.18 16.55
C ARG A 83 6.28 10.69 17.91
N HIS A 84 6.99 9.56 17.92
CA HIS A 84 7.58 8.98 19.11
C HIS A 84 8.96 9.57 19.47
N LYS A 85 9.41 10.63 18.78
CA LYS A 85 10.70 11.30 19.00
C LYS A 85 11.90 10.33 19.02
N LEU A 86 11.85 9.29 18.19
CA LEU A 86 12.87 8.26 18.14
C LEU A 86 14.06 8.65 17.24
N PRO A 87 15.29 8.19 17.55
CA PRO A 87 16.47 8.41 16.73
C PRO A 87 16.31 7.85 15.31
N ARG A 88 17.06 8.42 14.35
CA ARG A 88 17.05 7.95 12.94
C ARG A 88 17.50 6.50 12.78
N ALA A 89 18.42 6.05 13.61
CA ALA A 89 18.97 4.69 13.61
C ALA A 89 18.11 3.66 14.37
N THR A 90 16.90 4.00 14.85
CA THR A 90 16.05 3.05 15.57
C THR A 90 15.72 1.82 14.73
N GLY A 91 15.65 0.63 15.32
CA GLY A 91 15.14 -0.58 14.65
C GLY A 91 13.61 -0.61 14.51
N ARG A 92 12.89 0.19 15.31
CA ARG A 92 11.42 0.20 15.43
C ARG A 92 10.69 0.52 14.12
N PHE A 93 9.49 -0.03 13.97
CA PHE A 93 8.63 0.08 12.81
C PHE A 93 9.29 -0.53 11.56
N GLY A 94 9.71 -1.79 11.69
CA GLY A 94 10.17 -2.60 10.56
C GLY A 94 9.02 -2.99 9.62
N TYR A 95 9.34 -3.62 8.47
CA TYR A 95 8.32 -4.01 7.47
C TYR A 95 7.22 -4.90 8.07
N ASP A 96 7.59 -5.99 8.76
CA ASP A 96 6.63 -6.87 9.42
C ASP A 96 5.83 -6.15 10.52
N GLU A 97 6.46 -5.27 11.29
CA GLU A 97 5.75 -4.50 12.31
C GLU A 97 4.71 -3.58 11.68
N VAL A 98 5.03 -2.91 10.57
CA VAL A 98 4.08 -2.05 9.84
C VAL A 98 2.88 -2.84 9.33
N HIS A 99 3.12 -4.00 8.72
CA HIS A 99 2.05 -4.74 8.05
C HIS A 99 1.26 -5.68 8.98
N ARG A 100 1.89 -6.23 10.03
CA ARG A 100 1.25 -7.19 10.95
C ARG A 100 0.76 -6.53 12.23
N VAL A 101 1.59 -5.71 12.87
CA VAL A 101 1.29 -5.14 14.19
C VAL A 101 0.55 -3.83 14.08
N LEU A 102 1.02 -2.94 13.21
CA LEU A 102 0.40 -1.62 12.99
C LEU A 102 -0.81 -1.68 12.05
N GLY A 103 -1.06 -2.83 11.41
CA GLY A 103 -2.29 -3.14 10.66
C GLY A 103 -2.39 -2.48 9.29
N VAL A 104 -1.27 -2.08 8.68
CA VAL A 104 -1.27 -1.58 7.30
C VAL A 104 -1.35 -2.76 6.32
N ILE A 105 -2.25 -2.71 5.34
CA ILE A 105 -2.39 -3.83 4.41
C ILE A 105 -1.09 -4.11 3.64
N ASP A 106 -0.78 -5.40 3.45
CA ASP A 106 0.33 -5.88 2.61
C ASP A 106 -0.25 -6.23 1.24
N LEU A 107 -0.02 -5.35 0.26
CA LEU A 107 -0.57 -5.47 -1.08
C LEU A 107 -0.04 -6.71 -1.80
N HIS A 108 1.24 -7.03 -1.61
CA HIS A 108 1.86 -8.22 -2.15
C HIS A 108 1.26 -9.51 -1.57
N ARG A 109 0.96 -9.54 -0.26
CA ARG A 109 0.26 -10.67 0.37
C ARG A 109 -1.20 -10.78 -0.07
N LEU A 110 -1.89 -9.63 -0.20
CA LEU A 110 -3.27 -9.58 -0.67
C LEU A 110 -3.39 -10.20 -2.07
N LEU A 111 -2.52 -9.83 -3.01
CA LEU A 111 -2.50 -10.44 -4.35
C LEU A 111 -2.32 -11.96 -4.34
N ARG A 112 -1.42 -12.49 -3.50
CA ARG A 112 -1.22 -13.94 -3.40
C ARG A 112 -2.49 -14.66 -2.94
N THR A 113 -3.27 -14.04 -2.07
CA THR A 113 -4.54 -14.61 -1.60
C THR A 113 -5.56 -14.67 -2.74
N HIS A 114 -5.65 -13.62 -3.55
CA HIS A 114 -6.55 -13.58 -4.71
C HIS A 114 -6.15 -14.51 -5.86
N ALA A 115 -4.89 -14.94 -5.94
CA ALA A 115 -4.42 -15.88 -6.96
C ALA A 115 -4.81 -17.34 -6.67
N HIS A 116 -5.27 -17.65 -5.45
CA HIS A 116 -5.64 -19.00 -5.00
C HIS A 116 -7.14 -19.16 -4.68
N ALA A 117 -7.97 -18.19 -5.05
CA ALA A 117 -9.43 -18.20 -4.89
C ALA A 117 -10.13 -18.34 -6.25
#